data_AF-A0A953XMX1-F1
#
_entry.id   AF-A0A953XMX1-F1
#
_cell.length_a   1.000
_cell.length_b   1.000
_cell.length_c   1.000
_cell.angle_alpha   90.00
_cell.angle_beta   90.00
_cell.angle_gamma   90.00
#
_symmetry.space_group_name_H-M   'P 1'
#
loop_
_entity.id
_entity.type
_entity.pdbx_description
1 polymer ?
#
loop_
_entity_poly.entity_id
_entity_poly.type
_entity_poly.pdbx_seq_one_letter_code
_entity_poly.pdbx_strand_id
1 'polypeptide(L)'
;MIELPNIRVADSELDFSFARSGGPGGQNVNKVSSKVVLHWDVTNAPGVPDAVKQRFLKTFRTRITDAGILVMDCDETRSQHTNRERVVERLKEMLQQVAKPPKRRIPTKPSKGAKKKRRQHREKHAQKKQLRKKIDY
;
A
#
# COMPACT_ATOMS: atom_id res chain seq x y z
N MET A 1 -20.26 -6.99 -8.01
CA MET A 1 -20.38 -6.31 -6.71
C MET A 1 -19.25 -6.79 -5.84
N ILE A 2 -18.46 -5.89 -5.24
CA ILE A 2 -17.40 -6.27 -4.30
C ILE A 2 -17.94 -6.10 -2.89
N GLU A 3 -18.05 -7.20 -2.16
CA GLU A 3 -18.40 -7.21 -0.74
C GLU A 3 -17.21 -7.68 0.11
N LEU A 4 -16.86 -6.83 1.08
CA LEU A 4 -15.85 -7.09 2.10
C LEU A 4 -16.43 -6.68 3.47
N PRO A 5 -15.92 -7.18 4.60
CA PRO A 5 -16.40 -6.75 5.91
C PRO A 5 -16.20 -5.23 6.07
N ASN A 6 -17.33 -4.52 6.17
CA ASN A 6 -17.44 -3.05 6.26
C ASN A 6 -17.05 -2.26 5.00
N ILE A 7 -16.91 -2.90 3.84
CA ILE A 7 -16.65 -2.21 2.56
C ILE A 7 -17.59 -2.79 1.50
N ARG A 8 -18.35 -1.92 0.84
CA ARG A 8 -19.20 -2.26 -0.30
C ARG A 8 -18.84 -1.38 -1.48
N VAL A 9 -18.64 -1.98 -2.64
CA VAL A 9 -18.44 -1.25 -3.89
C VAL A 9 -19.40 -1.84 -4.92
N ALA A 10 -20.33 -1.01 -5.40
CA ALA A 10 -21.28 -1.41 -6.43
C ALA A 10 -20.59 -1.43 -7.80
N ASP A 11 -21.05 -2.30 -8.70
CA ASP A 11 -20.49 -2.36 -10.07
C ASP A 11 -20.77 -1.08 -10.86
N SER A 12 -21.80 -0.32 -10.48
CA SER A 12 -22.15 0.98 -11.06
C SER A 12 -21.13 2.09 -10.78
N GLU A 13 -20.29 1.92 -9.75
CA GLU A 13 -19.22 2.87 -9.41
C GLU A 13 -17.93 2.59 -10.17
N LEU A 14 -17.84 1.44 -10.85
CA LEU A 14 -16.66 0.99 -11.56
C LEU A 14 -16.82 1.33 -13.04
N ASP A 15 -16.05 2.32 -13.51
CA ASP A 15 -16.03 2.68 -14.92
C ASP A 15 -14.95 1.88 -15.66
N PHE A 16 -15.36 1.18 -16.72
CA PHE A 16 -14.49 0.32 -17.50
C PHE A 16 -14.32 0.89 -18.91
N SER A 17 -13.10 1.28 -19.23
CA SER A 17 -12.68 1.66 -20.58
C SER A 17 -11.95 0.51 -21.26
N PHE A 18 -12.13 0.36 -22.57
CA PHE A 18 -11.50 -0.70 -23.36
C PHE A 18 -10.49 -0.11 -24.33
N ALA A 19 -9.31 -0.72 -24.38
CA ALA A 19 -8.21 -0.30 -25.23
C ALA A 19 -7.62 -1.51 -25.97
N ARG A 20 -6.72 -1.24 -26.91
CA ARG A 20 -5.92 -2.28 -27.56
C ARG A 20 -4.76 -2.68 -26.63
N SER A 21 -4.40 -3.96 -26.63
CA SER A 21 -3.26 -4.46 -25.85
C SER A 21 -1.93 -4.07 -26.49
N GLY A 22 -0.90 -3.84 -25.67
CA GLY A 22 0.40 -3.31 -26.11
C GLY A 22 1.43 -4.36 -26.55
N GLY A 23 1.01 -5.58 -26.87
CA GLY A 23 1.91 -6.71 -27.13
C GLY A 23 2.51 -6.75 -28.55
N PRO A 24 3.57 -7.57 -28.78
CA PRO A 24 4.18 -7.74 -30.09
C PRO A 24 3.13 -8.25 -31.12
N GLY A 25 3.15 -7.60 -32.28
CA GLY A 25 2.03 -7.53 -33.22
C GLY A 25 1.47 -8.84 -33.76
N GLY A 26 0.19 -8.75 -34.14
CA GLY A 26 -0.60 -9.76 -34.85
C GLY A 26 -1.97 -9.19 -35.19
N GLN A 27 -2.71 -9.79 -36.12
CA GLN A 27 -4.03 -9.25 -36.55
C GLN A 27 -5.01 -9.07 -35.38
N ASN A 28 -4.97 -9.96 -34.38
CA ASN A 28 -5.83 -9.87 -33.21
C ASN A 28 -5.49 -8.71 -32.27
N VAL A 29 -4.20 -8.43 -32.04
CA VAL A 29 -3.74 -7.34 -31.14
C VAL A 29 -4.11 -5.97 -31.71
N ASN A 30 -4.01 -5.81 -33.03
CA ASN A 30 -4.30 -4.55 -33.69
C ASN A 30 -5.80 -4.28 -33.87
N LYS A 31 -6.63 -5.34 -33.85
CA LYS A 31 -8.07 -5.25 -34.17
C LYS A 31 -8.97 -5.35 -32.95
N VAL A 32 -8.61 -6.15 -31.93
CA VAL A 32 -9.47 -6.44 -30.78
C VAL A 32 -9.07 -5.58 -29.58
N SER A 33 -10.03 -4.83 -29.04
CA SER A 33 -9.85 -4.06 -27.81
C SER A 33 -9.94 -4.96 -26.58
N SER A 34 -8.96 -5.84 -26.39
CA SER A 34 -8.94 -6.80 -25.28
C SER A 34 -8.46 -6.21 -23.96
N LYS A 35 -7.73 -5.08 -23.98
CA LYS A 35 -7.23 -4.42 -22.76
C LYS A 35 -8.38 -3.74 -22.02
N VAL A 36 -8.48 -3.98 -20.72
CA VAL A 36 -9.48 -3.34 -19.85
C VAL A 36 -8.78 -2.38 -18.92
N VAL A 37 -9.27 -1.15 -18.85
CA VAL A 37 -8.83 -0.10 -17.93
C VAL A 37 -10.01 0.21 -17.00
N LEU A 38 -9.80 0.05 -15.70
CA LEU A 38 -10.74 0.44 -14.66
C LEU A 38 -10.38 1.82 -14.12
N HIS A 39 -11.38 2.69 -14.06
CA HIS A 39 -11.38 3.95 -13.33
C HIS A 39 -12.34 3.79 -12.15
N TRP A 40 -11.83 4.04 -10.95
CA TRP A 40 -12.64 4.01 -9.73
C TRP A 40 -12.35 5.22 -8.85
N ASP A 41 -13.38 5.99 -8.54
CA ASP A 41 -13.28 7.15 -7.65
C ASP A 41 -13.30 6.70 -6.18
N VAL A 42 -12.11 6.65 -5.58
CA VAL A 42 -11.94 6.19 -4.20
C VAL A 42 -12.51 7.20 -3.19
N THR A 43 -12.44 8.48 -3.52
CA THR A 43 -12.87 9.57 -2.64
C THR A 43 -14.38 9.64 -2.50
N ASN A 44 -15.09 9.49 -3.61
CA ASN A 44 -16.55 9.60 -3.66
C ASN A 44 -17.28 8.27 -3.38
N ALA A 45 -16.58 7.15 -3.23
CA ALA A 45 -17.20 5.85 -2.93
C ALA A 45 -17.97 5.86 -1.58
N PRO A 46 -19.30 5.75 -1.54
CA PRO A 46 -20.09 5.85 -0.31
C PRO A 46 -19.96 4.61 0.58
N GLY A 47 -19.71 3.43 0.00
CA GLY A 47 -19.62 2.17 0.73
C GLY A 47 -18.25 1.88 1.35
N VAL A 48 -17.30 2.83 1.29
CA VAL A 48 -15.95 2.70 1.85
C VAL A 48 -15.78 3.64 3.05
N PRO A 49 -15.39 3.15 4.24
CA PRO A 49 -15.13 4.01 5.38
C PRO A 49 -13.96 4.97 5.12
N ASP A 50 -14.03 6.21 5.62
CA ASP A 50 -13.00 7.24 5.38
C ASP A 50 -11.60 6.81 5.83
N ALA A 51 -11.51 6.09 6.95
CA ALA A 51 -10.24 5.54 7.43
C ALA A 51 -9.61 4.55 6.44
N VAL A 52 -10.43 3.80 5.68
CA VAL A 52 -9.97 2.90 4.62
C VAL A 52 -9.61 3.72 3.38
N LYS A 53 -10.41 4.70 2.99
CA LYS A 53 -10.11 5.62 1.86
C LYS A 53 -8.74 6.26 2.03
N GLN A 54 -8.48 6.88 3.18
CA GLN A 54 -7.20 7.54 3.48
C GLN A 54 -6.03 6.56 3.45
N ARG A 55 -6.20 5.33 3.95
CA ARG A 55 -5.17 4.27 3.85
C ARG A 55 -4.95 3.84 2.41
N PHE A 56 -6.01 3.70 1.62
CA PHE A 56 -5.93 3.34 0.21
C PHE A 56 -5.16 4.38 -0.59
N LEU A 57 -5.54 5.66 -0.45
CA LEU A 57 -4.87 6.80 -1.08
C LEU A 57 -3.37 6.85 -0.73
N LYS A 58 -3.03 6.57 0.53
CA LYS A 58 -1.63 6.57 0.98
C LYS A 58 -0.82 5.38 0.46
N THR A 59 -1.39 4.18 0.47
CA THR A 59 -0.70 2.95 0.07
C THR A 59 -0.51 2.86 -1.45
N PHE A 60 -1.52 3.27 -2.21
CA PHE A 60 -1.55 3.14 -3.67
C PHE A 60 -1.39 4.47 -4.41
N ARG A 61 -0.77 5.47 -3.77
CA ARG A 61 -0.57 6.82 -4.31
C ARG A 61 -0.03 6.84 -5.74
N THR A 62 0.85 5.91 -6.10
CA THR A 62 1.47 5.83 -7.44
C THR A 62 0.50 5.44 -8.55
N ARG A 63 -0.67 4.88 -8.21
CA ARG A 63 -1.71 4.43 -9.17
C ARG A 63 -2.95 5.32 -9.17
N ILE A 64 -2.91 6.40 -8.39
CA ILE A 64 -4.06 7.27 -8.15
C ILE A 64 -3.71 8.65 -8.71
N THR A 65 -4.66 9.22 -9.43
CA THR A 65 -4.56 10.58 -9.97
C THR A 65 -4.75 11.62 -8.87
N ASP A 66 -4.38 12.88 -9.13
CA ASP A 66 -4.59 13.98 -8.17
C ASP A 66 -6.06 14.19 -7.79
N ALA A 67 -6.99 13.76 -8.66
CA ALA A 67 -8.43 13.77 -8.42
C ALA A 67 -8.92 12.63 -7.50
N GLY A 68 -8.04 11.72 -7.04
CA GLY A 68 -8.44 10.58 -6.20
C GLY A 68 -8.99 9.37 -6.99
N ILE A 69 -8.87 9.40 -8.32
CA ILE A 69 -9.31 8.30 -9.20
C ILE A 69 -8.18 7.28 -9.30
N LEU A 70 -8.48 6.04 -8.91
CA LEU A 70 -7.63 4.87 -9.15
C LEU A 70 -7.74 4.46 -10.61
N VAL A 71 -6.59 4.32 -11.27
CA VAL A 71 -6.51 3.81 -12.65
C VAL A 71 -5.74 2.50 -12.64
N MET A 72 -6.35 1.44 -13.18
CA MET A 72 -5.72 0.13 -13.29
C MET A 72 -6.06 -0.53 -14.61
N ASP A 73 -5.09 -1.22 -15.20
CA ASP A 73 -5.28 -1.92 -16.45
C ASP A 73 -4.91 -3.42 -16.38
N CYS A 74 -5.51 -4.20 -17.27
CA CYS A 74 -5.18 -5.60 -17.49
C CYS A 74 -5.31 -5.95 -18.97
N ASP A 75 -4.25 -6.52 -19.52
CA ASP A 75 -4.15 -7.01 -20.90
C ASP A 75 -3.48 -8.40 -20.97
N GLU A 76 -3.57 -9.18 -19.90
CA GLU A 76 -2.95 -10.52 -19.80
C GLU A 76 -3.53 -11.53 -20.79
N THR A 77 -4.83 -11.46 -21.06
CA THR A 77 -5.52 -12.43 -21.91
C THR A 77 -6.06 -11.79 -23.18
N ARG A 78 -6.35 -12.65 -24.17
CA ARG A 78 -7.05 -12.25 -25.42
C ARG A 78 -8.53 -11.93 -25.23
N SER A 79 -9.10 -12.21 -24.05
CA SER A 79 -10.53 -12.06 -23.75
C SER A 79 -10.78 -10.83 -22.89
N GLN A 80 -11.57 -9.89 -23.41
CA GLN A 80 -12.01 -8.70 -22.67
C GLN A 80 -12.75 -9.07 -21.39
N HIS A 81 -13.59 -10.11 -21.42
CA HIS A 81 -14.35 -10.55 -20.26
C HIS A 81 -13.44 -11.05 -19.13
N THR A 82 -12.49 -11.91 -19.47
CA THR A 82 -11.52 -12.44 -18.50
C THR A 82 -10.64 -11.32 -17.93
N ASN A 83 -10.20 -10.38 -18.77
CA ASN A 83 -9.45 -9.23 -18.30
C ASN A 83 -10.27 -8.34 -17.36
N ARG A 84 -11.58 -8.18 -17.59
CA ARG A 84 -12.47 -7.43 -16.68
C ARG A 84 -12.55 -8.10 -15.31
N GLU A 85 -12.76 -9.41 -15.27
CA GLU A 85 -12.79 -10.17 -14.01
C GLU A 85 -11.47 -10.03 -13.24
N ARG A 86 -10.33 -10.11 -13.93
CA ARG A 86 -9.01 -9.93 -13.33
C ARG A 86 -8.81 -8.54 -12.72
N VAL A 87 -9.28 -7.49 -13.37
CA VAL A 87 -9.17 -6.13 -12.83
C VAL A 87 -10.01 -5.97 -11.56
N VAL A 88 -11.22 -6.54 -11.55
CA VAL A 88 -12.10 -6.55 -10.36
C VAL A 88 -11.47 -7.35 -9.22
N GLU A 89 -10.87 -8.51 -9.52
CA GLU A 89 -10.18 -9.34 -8.55
C GLU A 89 -8.99 -8.61 -7.91
N ARG A 90 -8.14 -7.96 -8.73
CA ARG A 90 -7.05 -7.11 -8.25
C ARG A 90 -7.54 -5.95 -7.38
N LEU A 91 -8.64 -5.29 -7.77
CA LEU A 91 -9.25 -4.24 -6.93
C LEU A 91 -9.66 -4.81 -5.56
N LYS A 92 -10.30 -5.98 -5.53
CA LYS A 92 -10.71 -6.65 -4.30
C LYS A 92 -9.51 -6.97 -3.41
N GLU A 93 -8.42 -7.48 -3.97
CA GLU A 93 -7.18 -7.75 -3.22
C GLU A 93 -6.58 -6.46 -2.62
N MET A 94 -6.53 -5.37 -3.39
CA MET A 94 -6.05 -4.07 -2.89
C MET A 94 -6.91 -3.55 -1.75
N LEU A 95 -8.23 -3.68 -1.86
CA LEU A 95 -9.16 -3.33 -0.79
C LEU A 95 -8.96 -4.19 0.46
N GLN A 96 -8.72 -5.50 0.31
CA GLN A 96 -8.42 -6.39 1.43
C GLN A 96 -7.14 -5.98 2.19
N GLN A 97 -6.10 -5.57 1.46
CA GLN A 97 -4.84 -5.12 2.08
C GLN A 97 -5.04 -3.90 2.99
N VAL A 98 -5.93 -2.97 2.61
CA VAL A 98 -6.18 -1.74 3.39
C VAL A 98 -7.35 -1.84 4.36
N ALA A 99 -8.22 -2.86 4.19
CA ALA A 99 -9.35 -3.12 5.06
C ALA A 99 -8.88 -3.32 6.51
N LYS A 100 -7.78 -4.06 6.70
CA LYS A 100 -7.19 -4.27 8.03
C LYS A 100 -6.38 -3.04 8.47
N PRO A 101 -6.75 -2.38 9.58
CA PRO A 101 -5.95 -1.27 10.08
C PRO A 101 -4.57 -1.76 10.54
N PRO A 102 -3.48 -1.02 10.23
CA PRO A 102 -2.15 -1.38 10.71
C PRO A 102 -2.11 -1.32 12.24
N LYS A 103 -1.52 -2.33 12.87
CA LYS A 103 -1.37 -2.36 14.33
C LYS A 103 -0.48 -1.18 14.77
N ARG A 104 -1.00 -0.35 15.67
CA ARG A 104 -0.22 0.74 16.27
C ARG A 104 1.04 0.19 16.93
N ARG A 105 2.20 0.69 16.53
CA ARG A 105 3.46 0.41 17.22
C ARG A 105 3.46 1.12 18.57
N ILE A 106 3.53 0.35 19.64
CA ILE A 106 3.80 0.89 20.98
C ILE A 106 5.33 0.95 21.14
N PRO A 107 5.93 2.13 21.36
CA PRO A 107 7.37 2.23 21.51
C PRO A 107 7.82 1.42 22.72
N THR A 108 8.85 0.59 22.53
CA THR A 108 9.43 -0.19 23.62
C THR A 108 10.30 0.70 24.49
N LYS A 109 10.21 0.53 25.82
CA LYS A 109 11.12 1.19 26.76
C LYS A 109 12.53 0.57 26.62
N PRO A 110 13.62 1.33 26.82
CA PRO A 110 14.97 0.77 26.85
C PRO A 110 15.07 -0.39 27.85
N SER A 111 15.68 -1.49 27.42
CA SER A 111 15.78 -2.71 28.24
C SER A 111 16.57 -2.47 29.53
N LYS A 112 16.30 -3.26 30.58
CA LYS A 112 17.08 -3.21 31.82
C LYS A 112 18.57 -3.46 31.56
N GLY A 113 18.90 -4.36 30.63
CA GLY A 113 20.27 -4.64 30.20
C GLY A 113 20.95 -3.43 29.55
N ALA A 114 20.25 -2.70 28.66
CA ALA A 114 20.77 -1.47 28.06
C ALA A 114 21.05 -0.40 29.13
N LYS A 115 20.16 -0.26 30.13
CA LYS A 115 20.38 0.65 31.28
C LYS A 115 21.61 0.25 32.12
N LYS A 116 21.79 -1.05 32.39
CA LYS A 116 22.96 -1.57 33.12
C LYS A 116 24.26 -1.33 32.37
N LYS A 117 24.32 -1.66 31.07
CA LYS A 117 25.48 -1.40 30.20
C LYS A 117 25.82 0.10 30.15
N ARG A 118 24.81 0.98 30.06
CA ARG A 118 25.02 2.44 30.10
C ARG A 118 25.66 2.89 31.41
N ARG A 119 25.21 2.39 32.56
CA ARG A 119 25.82 2.70 33.87
C ARG A 119 27.26 2.21 33.95
N GLN A 120 27.51 0.95 33.61
CA GLN A 120 28.84 0.36 33.62
C GLN A 120 29.81 1.11 32.68
N HIS A 121 29.34 1.49 31.50
CA HIS A 121 30.14 2.28 30.56
C HIS A 121 30.50 3.65 31.14
N ARG A 122 29.53 4.34 31.77
CA ARG A 122 29.78 5.61 32.47
C ARG A 122 30.82 5.47 33.58
N GLU A 123 30.71 4.42 34.39
CA GLU A 123 31.65 4.11 35.48
C GLU A 123 33.07 3.84 34.96
N LYS A 124 33.21 2.99 33.94
CA LYS A 124 34.50 2.70 33.30
C LYS A 124 35.15 3.98 32.75
N HIS A 125 34.38 4.85 32.10
CA HIS A 125 34.90 6.13 31.60
C HIS A 125 35.32 7.07 32.73
N ALA A 126 34.56 7.12 33.83
CA ALA A 126 34.92 7.92 34.99
C ALA A 126 36.24 7.44 35.62
N GLN A 127 36.40 6.13 35.82
CA GLN A 127 37.63 5.53 36.32
C GLN A 127 38.82 5.81 35.37
N LYS A 128 38.63 5.62 34.06
CA LYS A 128 39.65 5.93 33.06
C LYS A 128 40.06 7.40 33.09
N LYS A 129 39.13 8.33 33.34
CA LYS A 129 39.42 9.76 33.48
C LYS A 129 40.16 10.07 34.79
N GLN A 130 39.83 9.42 35.90
CA GLN A 130 40.53 9.58 37.18
C GLN A 130 41.98 9.13 37.09
N LEU A 131 42.23 7.96 36.51
CA LEU A 131 43.58 7.42 36.32
C LEU A 131 44.47 8.26 35.39
N ARG A 132 43.88 9.16 34.59
CA ARG A 132 44.60 10.11 33.73
C ARG A 132 44.97 11.42 34.43
N LYS A 133 44.44 11.68 35.63
CA LYS A 133 44.82 12.89 36.36
C LYS A 133 46.28 12.78 36.81
N LYS A 134 47.02 13.88 36.70
CA LYS A 134 48.39 13.99 37.21
C LYS A 134 48.33 13.75 38.72
N ILE A 135 49.18 12.84 39.19
CA ILE A 135 49.38 12.63 40.63
C ILE A 135 50.26 13.80 41.09
N ASP A 136 49.71 14.67 41.93
CA ASP A 136 50.51 15.67 42.64
C ASP A 136 51.30 14.95 43.74
N TYR A 137 52.60 15.22 43.76
CA TYR A 137 53.55 14.73 44.76
C TYR A 137 53.71 15.76 45.88
#